data_AF-A0A948ULX2-F1
#
_entry.id   AF-A0A948ULX2-F1
#
_cell.length_a   1.000
_cell.length_b   1.000
_cell.length_c   1.000
_cell.angle_alpha   90.00
_cell.angle_beta   90.00
_cell.angle_gamma   90.00
#
_symmetry.space_group_name_H-M   'P 1'
#
loop_
_entity.id
_entity.type
_entity.pdbx_description
1 polymer ?
#
loop_
_entity_poly.entity_id
_entity_poly.type
_entity_poly.pdbx_seq_one_letter_code
_entity_poly.pdbx_strand_id
1 'polypeptide(L)'
;MNQKKRVCIQCGFKLIVISRVTGRVDGSLFPQTTTIFRCSNEGCQEKKDKEAERRAEANDIKAKADEKRKTARETSGKKAKEFSRKKA
;
A
#
# COMPACT_ATOMS: atom_id res chain seq x y z
N MET A 1 -13.59 26.57 19.84
CA MET A 1 -13.21 25.27 19.24
C MET A 1 -11.69 25.28 18.98
N ASN A 2 -10.91 24.61 19.83
CA ASN A 2 -9.45 24.52 19.67
C ASN A 2 -9.12 23.66 18.44
N GLN A 3 -8.87 24.31 17.29
CA GLN A 3 -8.27 23.64 16.15
C GLN A 3 -6.85 23.24 16.54
N LYS A 4 -6.65 22.00 17.02
CA LYS A 4 -5.31 21.41 17.17
C LYS A 4 -4.60 21.59 15.82
N LYS A 5 -3.59 22.45 15.79
CA LYS A 5 -2.77 22.71 14.60
C LYS A 5 -2.18 21.37 14.17
N ARG A 6 -2.63 20.84 13.03
CA ARG A 6 -2.05 19.61 12.46
C ARG A 6 -0.68 19.96 11.91
N VAL A 7 0.35 19.39 12.54
CA VAL A 7 1.76 19.59 12.19
C VAL A 7 2.36 18.28 11.71
N CYS A 8 3.34 18.38 10.83
CA CYS A 8 4.10 17.24 10.33
C CYS A 8 5.00 16.72 11.45
N ILE A 9 4.90 15.43 11.75
CA ILE A 9 5.67 14.79 12.84
C ILE A 9 7.17 14.83 12.57
N GLN A 10 7.60 14.89 11.30
CA GLN A 10 9.03 14.87 10.94
C GLN A 10 9.71 16.24 11.04
N CYS A 11 9.01 17.33 10.71
CA CYS A 11 9.64 18.65 10.59
C CYS A 11 8.91 19.75 11.37
N GLY A 12 7.76 19.46 12.00
CA GLY A 12 6.98 20.43 12.76
C GLY A 12 6.19 21.45 11.94
N PHE A 13 6.35 21.46 10.60
CA PHE A 13 5.63 22.38 9.72
C PHE A 13 4.13 22.07 9.62
N LYS A 14 3.34 23.05 9.18
CA LYS A 14 1.90 22.91 9.05
C LYS A 14 1.53 21.86 7.99
N LEU A 15 0.57 21.01 8.30
CA LEU A 15 -0.06 20.12 7.32
C LEU A 15 -1.21 20.83 6.61
N ILE A 16 -1.18 20.82 5.29
CA ILE A 16 -2.24 21.33 4.43
C ILE A 16 -3.14 20.17 3.98
N VAL A 17 -4.45 20.38 3.99
CA VAL A 17 -5.42 19.40 3.48
C VAL A 17 -5.43 19.48 1.97
N ILE A 18 -5.18 18.35 1.30
CA ILE A 18 -5.22 18.26 -0.16
C ILE A 18 -6.49 17.56 -0.66
N SER A 19 -7.02 16.61 0.11
CA SER A 19 -8.25 15.92 -0.28
C SER A 19 -9.02 15.41 0.92
N ARG A 20 -10.34 15.35 0.78
CA ARG A 20 -11.27 14.71 1.70
C ARG A 20 -12.17 13.80 0.88
N VAL A 21 -12.09 12.51 1.16
CA VAL A 21 -12.91 11.51 0.49
C VAL A 21 -13.75 10.83 1.55
N THR A 22 -15.06 10.85 1.37
CA THR A 22 -16.00 10.13 2.22
C THR A 22 -16.57 8.98 1.44
N GLY A 23 -16.43 7.76 1.97
CA GLY A 23 -16.91 6.54 1.32
C GLY A 23 -17.43 5.54 2.33
N ARG A 24 -18.28 4.62 1.87
CA ARG A 24 -18.59 3.40 2.63
C ARG A 24 -17.50 2.39 2.34
N VAL A 25 -16.77 1.99 3.38
CA VAL A 25 -15.80 0.90 3.31
C VAL A 25 -16.54 -0.41 3.55
N ASP A 26 -16.22 -1.46 2.79
CA ASP A 26 -16.85 -2.77 2.95
C ASP A 26 -16.73 -3.27 4.40
N GLY A 27 -17.86 -3.68 4.99
CA GLY A 27 -17.96 -4.08 6.39
C GLY A 27 -18.18 -2.93 7.39
N SER A 28 -18.20 -1.67 6.95
CA SER A 28 -18.53 -0.52 7.80
C SER A 28 -20.03 -0.18 7.73
N LEU A 29 -20.68 -0.08 8.90
CA LEU A 29 -22.07 0.40 9.02
C LEU A 29 -22.21 1.89 8.68
N PHE A 30 -21.14 2.67 8.84
CA PHE A 30 -21.15 4.12 8.66
C PHE A 30 -20.14 4.57 7.60
N PRO A 31 -20.42 5.69 6.90
CA PRO A 31 -19.44 6.27 5.99
C PRO A 31 -18.20 6.73 6.77
N GLN A 32 -17.02 6.44 6.22
CA GLN A 32 -15.74 6.89 6.76
C GLN A 32 -15.19 8.04 5.91
N THR A 33 -14.62 9.05 6.57
CA THR A 33 -13.98 10.19 5.90
C THR A 33 -12.47 10.08 6.03
N THR A 34 -11.81 9.87 4.90
CA THR A 34 -10.36 9.90 4.78
C THR A 34 -9.93 11.32 4.37
N THR A 35 -9.11 11.96 5.21
CA THR A 35 -8.50 13.26 4.88
C THR A 35 -7.03 13.06 4.56
N ILE A 36 -6.62 13.46 3.36
CA ILE A 36 -5.23 13.40 2.90
C ILE A 36 -4.56 14.74 3.21
N PHE A 37 -3.37 14.67 3.80
CA PHE A 37 -2.57 15.83 4.19
C PHE A 37 -1.24 15.84 3.44
N ARG A 38 -0.77 17.03 3.09
CA ARG A 38 0.57 17.29 2.55
C ARG A 38 1.33 18.20 3.50
N CYS A 39 2.63 17.97 3.65
CA CYS A 39 3.49 18.86 4.42
C CYS A 39 3.73 20.16 3.64
N SER A 40 3.62 21.31 4.30
CA SER A 40 3.91 22.60 3.67
C SER A 40 5.40 22.84 3.42
N ASN A 41 6.29 22.07 4.05
CA ASN A 41 7.72 22.10 3.79
C ASN A 41 8.06 21.16 2.64
N GLU A 42 8.44 21.73 1.50
CA GLU A 42 8.76 21.00 0.26
C GLU A 42 9.92 20.02 0.45
N GLY A 43 11.03 20.42 1.08
CA GLY A 43 12.17 19.54 1.29
C GLY A 43 11.85 18.34 2.20
N CYS A 44 10.90 18.50 3.14
CA CYS A 44 10.39 17.37 3.93
C CYS A 44 9.48 16.46 3.10
N GLN A 45 8.65 17.07 2.24
CA GLN A 45 7.72 16.35 1.39
C GLN A 45 8.47 15.51 0.34
N GLU A 46 9.47 16.08 -0.33
CA GLU A 46 10.27 15.35 -1.34
C GLU A 46 10.98 14.13 -0.76
N LYS A 47 11.50 14.21 0.47
CA LYS A 47 12.12 13.06 1.15
C LYS A 47 11.10 11.96 1.41
N LYS A 48 9.90 12.33 1.86
CA LYS A 48 8.78 11.40 2.05
C LYS A 48 8.36 10.74 0.74
N ASP A 49 8.26 11.52 -0.31
CA ASP A 49 7.83 11.04 -1.62
C ASP A 49 8.86 10.05 -2.20
N LYS A 50 10.17 10.34 -2.09
CA LYS A 50 11.24 9.41 -2.47
C LYS A 50 11.24 8.12 -1.64
N GLU A 51 10.96 8.20 -0.34
CA GLU A 51 10.87 7.00 0.51
C GLU A 51 9.64 6.16 0.14
N ALA A 52 8.51 6.81 -0.17
CA ALA A 52 7.30 6.15 -0.62
C ALA A 52 7.51 5.42 -1.95
N GLU A 53 8.20 6.06 -2.90
CA GLU A 53 8.55 5.47 -4.19
C GLU A 53 9.43 4.23 -4.02
N ARG A 54 10.50 4.31 -3.24
CA ARG A 54 11.37 3.16 -2.93
C ARG A 54 10.61 2.01 -2.29
N ARG A 55 9.68 2.31 -1.37
CA ARG A 55 8.85 1.29 -0.72
C ARG A 55 7.85 0.67 -1.70
N ALA A 56 7.30 1.46 -2.63
CA ALA A 56 6.41 0.95 -3.68
C ALA A 56 7.14 -0.02 -4.61
N GLU A 57 8.36 0.33 -5.05
CA GLU A 57 9.21 -0.53 -5.88
C GLU A 57 9.55 -1.85 -5.17
N ALA A 58 9.95 -1.79 -3.90
CA ALA A 58 10.25 -2.99 -3.11
C ALA A 58 9.02 -3.91 -2.96
N ASN A 59 7.83 -3.33 -2.81
CA ASN A 59 6.59 -4.09 -2.74
C ASN A 59 6.24 -4.74 -4.09
N ASP A 60 6.46 -4.06 -5.21
CA ASP A 60 6.23 -4.62 -6.55
C ASP A 60 7.17 -5.80 -6.85
N ILE A 61 8.45 -5.68 -6.52
CA ILE A 61 9.42 -6.77 -6.65
C ILE A 61 8.99 -7.97 -5.80
N LYS A 62 8.56 -7.73 -4.56
CA LYS A 62 8.09 -8.79 -3.67
C LYS A 62 6.82 -9.46 -4.21
N ALA A 63 5.86 -8.69 -4.70
CA ALA A 63 4.64 -9.20 -5.30
C ALA A 63 4.94 -10.11 -6.51
N LYS A 64 5.84 -9.69 -7.40
CA LYS A 64 6.31 -10.51 -8.54
C LYS A 64 7.02 -11.78 -8.10
N ALA A 65 7.83 -11.71 -7.04
CA ALA A 65 8.51 -12.89 -6.50
C ALA A 65 7.51 -13.90 -5.89
N ASP A 66 6.51 -13.42 -5.15
CA ASP A 66 5.44 -14.26 -4.60
C ASP A 66 4.57 -14.87 -5.70
N GLU A 67 4.27 -14.13 -6.77
CA GLU A 67 3.54 -14.66 -7.93
C GLU A 67 4.33 -15.78 -8.64
N LYS A 68 5.64 -15.58 -8.85
CA LYS A 68 6.52 -16.62 -9.40
C LYS A 68 6.56 -17.88 -8.52
N ARG A 69 6.55 -17.72 -7.19
CA ARG A 69 6.49 -18.86 -6.26
C ARG A 69 5.15 -19.58 -6.32
N LYS A 70 4.04 -18.86 -6.44
CA LYS A 70 2.70 -19.45 -6.59
C LYS A 70 2.61 -20.26 -7.89
N THR A 71 2.98 -19.68 -9.02
CA THR A 71 2.93 -20.35 -10.33
C THR A 71 3.87 -21.56 -10.42
N ALA A 72 5.06 -21.51 -9.80
CA ALA A 72 5.96 -22.65 -9.69
C ALA A 72 5.36 -23.80 -8.86
N ARG A 73 4.65 -23.49 -7.75
CA ARG A 73 3.93 -24.48 -6.94
C ARG A 73 2.75 -25.10 -7.70
N GLU A 74 2.02 -24.31 -8.47
CA GLU A 74 0.89 -24.80 -9.26
C GLU A 74 1.33 -25.71 -10.40
N THR A 75 2.40 -25.34 -11.11
CA THR A 75 2.93 -26.13 -12.23
C THR A 75 3.58 -27.43 -11.77
N SER A 76 4.32 -27.41 -10.65
CA SER A 76 4.86 -28.63 -10.04
C SER A 76 3.77 -29.56 -9.50
N GLY A 77 2.73 -29.01 -8.87
CA GLY A 77 1.55 -29.78 -8.43
C GLY A 77 0.78 -30.44 -9.59
N LYS A 78 0.65 -29.74 -10.74
CA LYS A 78 0.03 -30.30 -11.95
C LYS A 78 0.85 -31.43 -12.56
N LYS A 79 2.19 -31.25 -12.68
CA LYS A 79 3.09 -32.29 -13.19
C LYS A 79 3.12 -33.54 -12.30
N ALA A 80 3.09 -33.36 -10.97
CA ALA A 80 3.02 -34.48 -10.03
C ALA A 80 1.73 -35.29 -10.20
N LYS A 81 0.57 -34.62 -10.34
CA LYS A 81 -0.72 -35.28 -10.60
C LYS A 81 -0.77 -36.00 -11.95
N GLU A 82 -0.17 -35.43 -13.00
CA GLU A 82 -0.14 -36.06 -14.32
C GLU A 82 0.75 -37.32 -14.33
N PHE A 83 1.90 -37.29 -13.66
CA PHE A 83 2.78 -38.45 -13.54
C PHE A 83 2.15 -39.59 -12.78
N SER A 84 1.43 -39.31 -11.67
CA SER A 84 0.70 -40.34 -10.92
C SER A 84 -0.44 -40.99 -11.72
N ARG A 85 -1.02 -40.27 -12.69
CA ARG A 85 -2.16 -40.75 -13.48
C ARG A 85 -1.76 -41.58 -14.71
N LYS A 86 -0.52 -41.43 -15.21
CA LYS A 86 0.06 -42.24 -16.29
C LYS A 86 0.71 -43.55 -15.79
N LYS A 87 0.86 -43.71 -14.48
CA LYS A 87 1.46 -44.89 -13.83
C LYS A 87 0.42 -45.85 -13.23
N ALA A 88 -0.87 -45.54 -13.38
CA ALA A 88 -2.02 -46.38 -13.04
C ALA A 88 -2.62 -46.94 -14.33
#